data_AF-A0A1Y0VM39-F1
#
_entry.id   AF-A0A1Y0VM39-F1
#
_cell.length_a   1.000
_cell.length_b   1.000
_cell.length_c   1.000
_cell.angle_alpha   90.00
_cell.angle_beta   90.00
_cell.angle_gamma   90.00
#
_symmetry.space_group_name_H-M   'P 1'
#
loop_
_entity.id
_entity.type
_entity.pdbx_description
1 polymer ?
#
loop_
_entity_poly.entity_id
_entity_poly.type
_entity_poly.pdbx_seq_one_letter_code
_entity_poly.pdbx_strand_id
1 'polypeptide(L)' 'MIKKHQKPNNANPQGGILDVEAPMDVSNVMLIDPSTNEPTRVGFKTVDGKKVRVSKKSGKSIDK' A
#
# COMPACT_ATOMS: atom_id res chain seq x y z
N MET A 1 7.69 10.70 5.09
CA MET A 1 7.86 11.82 4.15
C MET A 1 9.30 12.29 4.22
N ILE A 2 9.88 12.70 3.10
CA ILE A 2 11.23 13.24 3.02
C ILE A 2 11.19 14.64 2.41
N LYS A 3 12.05 15.53 2.91
CA LYS A 3 12.27 16.86 2.35
C LYS A 3 13.28 16.74 1.22
N LYS A 4 12.82 16.92 -0.02
CA LYS A 4 13.66 16.92 -1.22
C LYS A 4 13.88 18.34 -1.69
N HIS A 5 15.12 18.79 -1.68
CA HIS A 5 15.52 20.05 -2.29
C HIS A 5 15.53 19.89 -3.80
N GLN A 6 14.67 20.62 -4.51
CA GLN A 6 14.58 20.61 -5.96
C GLN A 6 15.09 21.94 -6.52
N LYS A 7 16.08 21.85 -7.42
CA LYS A 7 16.50 23.01 -8.21
C LYS A 7 15.36 23.44 -9.16
N PRO A 8 15.26 24.74 -9.50
CA PRO A 8 14.33 25.23 -10.51
C PRO A 8 14.37 24.43 -11.81
N ASN A 9 13.20 24.16 -12.39
CA ASN A 9 13.05 23.58 -13.73
C ASN A 9 11.81 24.17 -14.43
N ASN A 10 11.56 23.82 -15.70
CA ASN A 10 10.43 24.39 -16.45
C ASN A 10 9.05 24.14 -15.81
N ALA A 11 8.89 23.03 -15.09
CA ALA A 11 7.65 22.70 -14.40
C ALA A 11 7.53 23.37 -13.02
N ASN A 12 8.67 23.70 -12.40
CA ASN A 12 8.75 24.38 -11.12
C ASN A 12 9.88 25.44 -11.14
N PRO A 13 9.61 26.65 -11.68
CA PRO A 13 10.62 27.70 -11.86
C PRO A 13 11.11 28.34 -10.54
N GLN A 14 10.31 28.24 -9.48
CA GLN A 14 10.68 28.77 -8.16
C GLN A 14 11.73 27.87 -7.48
N GLY A 15 11.74 26.56 -7.81
CA GLY A 15 12.45 25.56 -7.01
C GLY A 15 11.94 25.50 -5.57
N GLY A 16 12.64 24.78 -4.70
CA GLY A 16 12.35 24.79 -3.26
C GLY A 16 12.45 23.43 -2.58
N ILE A 17 11.94 23.36 -1.35
CA ILE A 17 11.88 22.13 -0.58
C ILE A 17 10.50 21.51 -0.80
N LEU A 18 10.48 20.33 -1.43
CA LEU A 18 9.27 19.54 -1.62
C LEU A 18 9.18 18.47 -0.55
N ASP A 19 8.02 18.33 0.08
CA ASP A 19 7.70 17.18 0.90
C ASP A 19 7.17 16.06 -0.01
N VAL A 20 7.94 14.97 -0.13
CA VAL A 20 7.58 13.82 -0.97
C VAL A 20 7.49 12.55 -0.13
N GLU A 21 6.69 11.60 -0.59
CA GLU A 21 6.61 10.28 0.01
C GLU A 21 7.92 9.52 -0.20
N ALA A 22 8.31 8.74 0.81
CA ALA A 22 9.47 7.89 0.76
C ALA A 22 9.03 6.42 0.69
N PRO A 23 9.79 5.55 0.00
CA PRO A 23 9.51 4.13 0.00
C PRO A 23 9.57 3.57 1.43
N MET A 24 8.75 2.57 1.70
CA MET A 24 8.71 1.85 2.96
C MET A 24 8.83 0.35 2.68
N ASP A 25 9.52 -0.37 3.56
CA ASP A 25 9.64 -1.82 3.44
C ASP A 25 8.29 -2.50 3.65
N VAL A 26 8.05 -3.56 2.89
CA VAL A 26 6.82 -4.34 2.90
C VAL A 26 6.59 -5.04 4.24
N SER A 27 7.65 -5.33 5.00
CA SER A 27 7.54 -5.93 6.34
C SER A 27 6.88 -5.00 7.36
N ASN A 28 6.88 -3.69 7.11
CA ASN A 28 6.35 -2.68 8.03
C ASN A 28 4.88 -2.35 7.76
N VAL A 29 4.24 -3.03 6.80
CA VAL A 29 2.84 -2.80 6.42
C VAL A 29 2.02 -4.08 6.50
N MET A 30 0.72 -3.95 6.76
CA MET A 30 -0.25 -5.06 6.76
C MET A 30 -1.47 -4.68 5.92
N LEU A 31 -2.10 -5.69 5.30
CA LEU A 31 -3.38 -5.48 4.64
C LEU A 31 -4.49 -5.35 5.68
N ILE A 32 -5.45 -4.50 5.38
CA ILE A 32 -6.66 -4.33 6.17
C ILE A 32 -7.74 -5.27 5.61
N ASP A 33 -8.41 -5.97 6.52
CA ASP A 33 -9.56 -6.79 6.17
C ASP A 33 -10.75 -5.89 5.81
N PRO A 34 -11.31 -5.96 4.59
CA PRO A 34 -12.40 -5.09 4.18
C PRO A 34 -13.69 -5.29 4.98
N SER A 35 -13.83 -6.39 5.72
CA SER A 35 -15.02 -6.66 6.53
C SER A 35 -14.94 -6.21 7.97
N THR A 36 -13.74 -6.17 8.56
CA THR A 36 -13.54 -5.82 9.98
C THR A 36 -12.71 -4.56 10.18
N ASN A 37 -12.11 -4.02 9.11
CA ASN A 37 -11.16 -2.91 9.15
C ASN A 37 -9.95 -3.15 10.07
N GLU A 38 -9.65 -4.41 10.36
CA GLU A 38 -8.50 -4.79 11.18
C GLU A 38 -7.31 -5.23 10.32
N PRO A 39 -6.07 -5.06 10.81
CA PRO A 39 -4.89 -5.62 10.16
C PRO A 39 -4.95 -7.14 10.16
N THR A 40 -4.66 -7.75 9.00
CA THR A 40 -4.74 -9.20 8.78
C THR A 40 -3.56 -9.72 7.97
N ARG A 41 -3.22 -11.00 8.17
CA ARG A 41 -2.28 -11.73 7.32
C ARG A 41 -3.02 -12.35 6.15
N VAL A 42 -2.34 -12.45 5.01
CA VAL A 42 -2.89 -13.03 3.78
C VAL A 42 -2.72 -14.54 3.75
N GLY A 43 -3.78 -15.25 3.38
CA GLY A 43 -3.76 -16.63 2.88
C GLY A 43 -4.18 -16.67 1.42
N PHE A 44 -4.12 -17.86 0.80
CA PHE A 44 -4.59 -18.07 -0.56
C PHE A 44 -5.63 -19.20 -0.59
N LYS A 45 -6.66 -19.03 -1.41
CA LYS A 45 -7.67 -20.07 -1.69
C LYS A 45 -7.94 -20.10 -3.19
N THR A 46 -8.27 -21.27 -3.72
CA THR A 46 -8.75 -21.39 -5.10
C THR A 46 -10.28 -21.37 -5.08
N VAL A 47 -10.88 -20.45 -5.82
CA VAL A 47 -12.33 -20.35 -6.03
C VAL A 47 -12.54 -20.30 -7.54
N ASP A 48 -13.38 -21.18 -8.07
CA ASP A 48 -13.72 -21.27 -9.50
C ASP A 48 -12.49 -21.30 -10.43
N GLY A 49 -11.45 -22.04 -10.02
CA GLY A 49 -10.19 -22.18 -10.77
C GLY A 49 -9.22 -20.99 -10.66
N LYS A 50 -9.59 -19.92 -9.95
CA LYS A 50 -8.73 -18.72 -9.74
C LYS A 50 -8.19 -18.67 -8.32
N LYS A 51 -6.92 -18.28 -8.18
CA LYS A 51 -6.26 -18.09 -6.88
C LYS A 51 -6.60 -16.71 -6.34
N VAL A 52 -7.31 -16.66 -5.23
CA VAL A 52 -7.71 -15.43 -4.55
C VAL A 52 -7.01 -15.28 -3.20
N ARG A 53 -6.70 -14.04 -2.82
CA ARG A 53 -6.17 -13.70 -1.49
C ARG A 53 -7.32 -13.67 -0.50
N VAL A 54 -7.12 -14.32 0.65
CA VAL A 54 -8.10 -14.37 1.74
C VAL A 54 -7.49 -13.81 3.03
N SER A 55 -8.30 -13.13 3.83
CA SER A 55 -7.93 -12.73 5.19
C SER A 55 -7.83 -13.96 6.07
N LYS A 56 -6.69 -14.16 6.75
CA LYS A 56 -6.57 -15.27 7.71
C LYS A 56 -7.46 -15.09 8.94
N LYS A 57 -7.87 -13.86 9.26
CA LYS A 57 -8.75 -13.57 10.40
C LYS A 57 -10.22 -13.88 10.09
N SER A 58 -10.75 -13.36 8.99
CA SER A 58 -12.18 -13.49 8.66
C SER A 58 -12.51 -14.58 7.63
N GLY A 59 -11.50 -15.11 6.94
CA GLY A 59 -11.67 -16.07 5.84
C GLY A 59 -12.23 -15.45 4.55
N LYS A 60 -12.52 -14.15 4.52
CA LYS A 60 -13.11 -13.45 3.37
C LYS A 60 -12.05 -13.06 2.33
N SER A 61 -12.48 -12.94 1.07
CA SER A 61 -11.61 -12.45 -0.01
C SER A 61 -11.16 -11.02 0.25
N ILE A 62 -9.86 -10.76 0.10
CA ILE A 62 -9.27 -9.42 0.14
C ILE A 62 -9.27 -8.78 -1.26
N ASP A 63 -9.32 -9.60 -2.31
CA ASP A 63 -9.39 -9.11 -3.68
C ASP A 63 -10.81 -8.56 -3.94
N LYS A 64 -10.88 -7.27 -4.30
CA LYS A 64 -12.09 -6.54 -4.69
C LYS A 64 -12.19 -6.43 -6.20
#